data_AF-A0A6G5ADG6-F1
#
_entry.id   AF-A0A6G5ADG6-F1
#
_cell.length_a   1.000
_cell.length_b   1.000
_cell.length_c   1.000
_cell.angle_alpha   90.00
_cell.angle_beta   90.00
_cell.angle_gamma   90.00
#
_symmetry.space_group_name_H-M   'P 1'
#
loop_
_entity.id
_entity.type
_entity.pdbx_description
1 polymer ?
#
loop_
_entity_poly.entity_id
_entity_poly.type
_entity_poly.pdbx_seq_one_letter_code
_entity_poly.pdbx_strand_id
1 'polypeptide(L)'
;AVPGEKKLESILKILKKSQNVCSSACQQAVEAYDNLVKNRSIEDVCYRSETCPSVADMLEWITYTEQHFSSHVHARELLLEEANFGDDFKASAFVKEWKDDSALIESMNDVLATVKIVMDMV
;
A
#
# COMPACT_ATOMS: atom_id res chain seq x y z
N ALA A 1 -14.34 3.52 -25.18
CA ALA A 1 -14.41 3.83 -23.74
C ALA A 1 -15.53 4.82 -23.45
N VAL A 2 -16.51 4.40 -22.66
CA VAL A 2 -17.62 5.22 -22.14
C VAL A 2 -17.04 6.30 -21.18
N PRO A 3 -17.61 7.50 -21.03
CA PRO A 3 -17.04 8.56 -20.19
C PRO A 3 -16.74 8.14 -18.73
N GLY A 4 -17.50 7.20 -18.16
CA GLY A 4 -17.27 6.65 -16.82
C GLY A 4 -16.03 5.75 -16.74
N GLU A 5 -15.84 4.88 -17.72
CA GLU A 5 -14.67 3.98 -17.85
C GLU A 5 -13.36 4.77 -17.86
N LYS A 6 -13.26 5.84 -18.66
CA LYS A 6 -12.07 6.71 -18.71
C LYS A 6 -11.72 7.35 -17.35
N LYS A 7 -12.74 7.68 -16.55
CA LYS A 7 -12.51 8.25 -15.21
C LYS A 7 -11.95 7.19 -14.26
N LEU A 8 -12.46 5.96 -14.34
CA LEU A 8 -11.98 4.83 -13.53
C LEU A 8 -10.55 4.44 -13.91
N GLU A 9 -10.22 4.39 -15.21
CA GLU A 9 -8.85 4.18 -15.69
C GLU A 9 -7.88 5.24 -15.17
N SER A 10 -8.30 6.51 -15.14
CA SER A 10 -7.50 7.61 -14.59
C SER A 10 -7.24 7.44 -13.09
N ILE A 11 -8.28 7.06 -12.32
CA ILE A 11 -8.15 6.76 -10.89
C ILE A 11 -7.20 5.57 -10.67
N LEU A 12 -7.38 4.48 -11.43
CA LEU A 12 -6.51 3.31 -11.35
C LEU A 12 -5.04 3.66 -11.65
N LYS A 13 -4.80 4.53 -12.64
CA LYS A 13 -3.45 5.03 -12.95
C LYS A 13 -2.83 5.79 -11.78
N ILE A 14 -3.62 6.61 -11.08
CA ILE A 14 -3.15 7.31 -9.87
C ILE A 14 -2.84 6.30 -8.77
N LEU A 15 -3.73 5.34 -8.52
CA LEU A 15 -3.54 4.29 -7.51
C LEU A 15 -2.27 3.47 -7.77
N LYS A 16 -2.04 3.04 -9.02
CA LYS A 16 -0.80 2.32 -9.41
C LYS A 16 0.45 3.17 -9.22
N LYS A 17 0.39 4.47 -9.51
CA LYS A 17 1.52 5.37 -9.25
C LYS A 17 1.80 5.45 -7.75
N SER A 18 0.77 5.60 -6.94
CA SER A 18 0.87 5.62 -5.49
C SER A 18 1.44 4.29 -4.95
N GLN A 19 0.93 3.15 -5.43
CA GLN A 19 1.46 1.81 -5.14
C GLN A 19 2.96 1.74 -5.39
N ASN A 20 3.42 2.11 -6.59
CA ASN A 20 4.84 2.04 -6.94
C ASN A 20 5.72 2.87 -6.00
N VAL A 21 5.26 4.05 -5.60
CA VAL A 21 5.97 4.90 -4.63
C VAL A 21 6.04 4.19 -3.27
N CYS A 22 4.91 3.64 -2.81
CA CYS A 22 4.83 2.90 -1.55
C CYS A 22 5.74 1.67 -1.55
N SER A 23 5.62 0.79 -2.55
CA SER A 23 6.42 -0.42 -2.66
C SER A 23 7.92 -0.11 -2.71
N SER A 24 8.32 0.96 -3.42
CA SER A 24 9.73 1.41 -3.43
C SER A 24 10.20 1.86 -2.06
N ALA A 25 9.37 2.60 -1.32
CA ALA A 25 9.69 3.06 0.04
C ALA A 25 9.76 1.86 1.01
N CYS A 26 8.83 0.92 0.92
CA CYS A 26 8.83 -0.31 1.72
C CYS A 26 10.10 -1.13 1.47
N GLN A 27 10.49 -1.29 0.20
CA GLN A 27 11.72 -1.98 -0.18
C GLN A 27 12.96 -1.31 0.44
N GLN A 28 13.03 0.02 0.41
CA GLN A 28 14.11 0.77 1.07
C GLN A 28 14.15 0.55 2.58
N ALA A 29 12.99 0.49 3.25
CA ALA A 29 12.92 0.20 4.68
C ALA A 29 13.41 -1.22 5.00
N VAL A 30 13.05 -2.22 4.18
CA VAL A 30 13.52 -3.60 4.32
C VAL A 30 15.04 -3.68 4.11
N GLU A 31 15.59 -2.99 3.11
CA GLU A 31 17.03 -2.95 2.89
C GLU A 31 17.78 -2.26 4.04
N ALA A 32 17.20 -1.18 4.58
CA ALA A 32 17.74 -0.49 5.75
C ALA A 32 17.74 -1.43 6.98
N TYR A 33 16.65 -2.14 7.21
CA TYR A 33 16.57 -3.17 8.24
C TYR A 33 17.63 -4.27 8.08
N ASP A 34 17.77 -4.84 6.88
CA ASP A 34 18.76 -5.88 6.60
C ASP A 34 20.19 -5.40 6.88
N ASN A 35 20.45 -4.10 6.74
CA ASN A 35 21.73 -3.51 7.13
C ASN A 35 21.85 -3.29 8.65
N LEU A 36 20.77 -2.90 9.32
CA LEU A 36 20.74 -2.71 10.77
C LEU A 36 20.97 -4.02 11.53
N VAL A 37 20.32 -5.11 11.13
CA VAL A 37 20.43 -6.41 11.83
C VAL A 37 21.82 -7.05 11.72
N LYS A 38 22.64 -6.68 10.71
CA LYS A 38 24.02 -7.15 10.60
C LYS A 38 24.90 -6.74 11.79
N ASN A 39 24.56 -5.64 12.46
CA ASN A 39 25.36 -5.04 13.53
C ASN A 39 24.62 -4.97 14.89
N ARG A 40 23.41 -5.56 14.99
CA ARG A 40 22.53 -5.49 16.17
C ARG A 40 22.17 -6.89 16.65
N SER A 41 21.88 -7.02 17.94
CA SER A 41 21.27 -8.24 18.47
C SER A 41 19.80 -8.33 18.07
N ILE A 42 19.24 -9.54 18.15
CA ILE A 42 17.80 -9.75 17.92
C ILE A 42 16.99 -9.00 18.99
N GLU A 43 17.50 -8.96 20.23
CA GLU A 43 16.86 -8.25 21.34
C GLU A 43 16.74 -6.75 21.06
N ASP A 44 17.77 -6.11 20.49
CA ASP A 44 17.74 -4.69 20.14
C ASP A 44 16.68 -4.40 19.07
N VAL A 45 16.53 -5.32 18.11
CA VAL A 45 15.62 -5.20 16.97
C VAL A 45 14.16 -5.39 17.39
N CYS A 46 13.92 -6.30 18.33
CA CYS A 46 12.60 -6.61 18.88
C CYS A 46 12.23 -5.74 20.10
N TYR A 47 13.12 -4.84 20.53
CA TYR A 47 12.86 -3.98 21.66
C TYR A 47 11.73 -2.99 21.37
N ARG A 48 10.65 -3.09 22.16
CA ARG A 48 9.55 -2.12 22.20
C ARG A 48 9.75 -1.20 23.40
N SER A 49 9.59 0.11 23.21
CA SER A 49 9.55 1.07 24.33
C SER A 49 8.10 1.35 24.75
N GLU A 50 7.91 2.14 25.80
CA GLU A 50 6.57 2.58 26.23
C GLU A 50 5.87 3.45 25.19
N THR A 51 6.62 4.12 24.30
CA THR A 51 6.10 5.10 23.34
C THR A 51 6.33 4.74 21.89
N CYS A 52 7.18 3.75 21.60
CA CYS A 52 7.55 3.39 20.24
C CYS A 52 7.47 1.86 20.03
N PRO A 53 6.89 1.41 18.91
CA PRO A 53 6.99 0.00 18.51
C PRO A 53 8.45 -0.37 18.18
N SER A 54 8.74 -1.66 18.11
CA SER A 54 10.07 -2.12 17.70
C SER A 54 10.27 -1.95 16.20
N VAL A 55 11.52 -2.02 15.74
CA VAL A 55 11.83 -1.97 14.30
C VAL A 55 11.16 -3.15 13.57
N ALA A 56 11.12 -4.33 14.18
CA ALA A 56 10.44 -5.50 13.62
C ALA A 56 8.93 -5.25 13.42
N ASP A 57 8.27 -4.59 14.37
CA ASP A 57 6.84 -4.28 14.27
C ASP A 57 6.54 -3.23 13.21
N MET A 58 7.39 -2.21 13.11
CA MET A 58 7.26 -1.19 12.08
C MET A 58 7.38 -1.82 10.69
N LEU A 59 8.29 -2.77 10.51
CA LEU A 59 8.45 -3.48 9.24
C LEU A 59 7.28 -4.41 8.94
N GLU A 60 6.83 -5.20 9.91
CA GLU A 60 5.63 -6.04 9.75
C GLU A 60 4.44 -5.17 9.30
N TRP A 61 4.25 -4.04 9.97
CA TRP A 61 3.17 -3.12 9.65
C TRP A 61 3.31 -2.49 8.25
N ILE A 62 4.52 -2.06 7.86
CA ILE A 62 4.81 -1.53 6.53
C ILE A 62 4.53 -2.59 5.45
N THR A 63 5.06 -3.81 5.61
CA THR A 63 4.89 -4.90 4.64
C THR A 63 3.43 -5.32 4.52
N TYR A 64 2.71 -5.46 5.64
CA TYR A 64 1.30 -5.81 5.62
C TYR A 64 0.45 -4.76 4.90
N THR A 65 0.72 -3.48 5.17
CA THR A 65 -0.03 -2.38 4.55
C THR A 65 0.26 -2.28 3.05
N GLU A 66 1.52 -2.47 2.63
CA GLU A 66 1.90 -2.54 1.22
C GLU A 66 1.18 -3.69 0.50
N GLN A 67 1.20 -4.89 1.08
CA GLN A 67 0.55 -6.06 0.49
C GLN A 67 -0.96 -5.85 0.33
N HIS A 68 -1.58 -5.26 1.34
CA HIS A 68 -2.99 -4.92 1.30
C HIS A 68 -3.26 -3.89 0.19
N PHE A 69 -2.45 -2.82 0.10
CA PHE A 69 -2.57 -1.83 -0.98
C PHE A 69 -2.47 -2.47 -2.36
N SER A 70 -1.44 -3.30 -2.55
CA SER A 70 -1.19 -4.00 -3.81
C SER A 70 -2.33 -4.92 -4.22
N SER A 71 -2.90 -5.65 -3.25
CA SER A 71 -4.06 -6.51 -3.48
C SER A 71 -5.30 -5.73 -3.92
N HIS A 72 -5.54 -4.57 -3.31
CA HIS A 72 -6.65 -3.67 -3.63
C HIS A 72 -6.54 -3.03 -5.01
N VAL A 73 -5.33 -2.63 -5.42
CA VAL A 73 -5.09 -2.10 -6.76
C VAL A 73 -5.30 -3.20 -7.81
N HIS A 74 -4.78 -4.40 -7.55
CA HIS A 74 -4.94 -5.53 -8.48
C HIS A 74 -6.40 -5.96 -8.64
N ALA A 75 -7.17 -6.03 -7.55
CA ALA A 75 -8.60 -6.35 -7.61
C ALA A 75 -9.39 -5.36 -8.48
N ARG A 76 -9.04 -4.06 -8.43
CA ARG A 76 -9.67 -3.03 -9.27
C ARG A 76 -9.25 -3.11 -10.72
N GLU A 77 -8.00 -3.44 -10.99
CA GLU A 77 -7.54 -3.72 -12.35
C GLU A 77 -8.34 -4.86 -12.97
N LEU A 78 -8.45 -6.00 -12.29
CA LEU A 78 -9.25 -7.14 -12.74
C LEU A 78 -10.73 -6.77 -12.93
N LEU A 79 -11.32 -6.07 -11.95
CA LEU A 79 -12.71 -5.64 -12.02
C LEU A 79 -12.98 -4.73 -13.23
N LEU A 80 -12.02 -3.86 -13.59
CA LEU A 80 -12.14 -2.98 -14.75
C LEU A 80 -11.96 -3.74 -16.07
N GLU A 81 -11.03 -4.70 -16.12
CA GLU A 81 -10.79 -5.57 -17.28
C GLU A 81 -11.98 -6.47 -17.61
N GLU A 82 -12.66 -6.98 -16.57
CA GLU A 82 -13.82 -7.87 -16.72
C GLU A 82 -15.15 -7.12 -16.91
N ALA A 83 -15.17 -5.80 -16.68
CA ALA A 83 -16.39 -5.00 -16.77
C ALA A 83 -16.84 -4.81 -18.22
N ASN A 84 -18.04 -5.31 -18.54
CA ASN A 84 -18.73 -4.97 -19.78
C ASN A 84 -19.58 -3.70 -19.59
N PHE A 85 -19.07 -2.54 -20.03
CA PHE A 85 -19.76 -1.25 -19.97
C PHE A 85 -20.88 -1.05 -21.03
N GLY A 86 -21.37 -2.15 -21.64
CA GLY A 86 -22.51 -2.15 -22.56
C GLY A 86 -23.89 -2.06 -21.86
N ASP A 87 -24.95 -2.30 -22.61
CA ASP A 87 -26.35 -2.05 -22.17
C ASP A 87 -26.79 -2.88 -20.95
N ASP A 88 -26.17 -4.04 -20.70
CA ASP A 88 -26.46 -4.92 -19.55
C ASP A 88 -25.61 -4.63 -18.31
N PHE A 89 -24.87 -3.51 -18.30
CA PHE A 89 -23.96 -3.17 -17.21
C PHE A 89 -24.69 -2.96 -15.88
N LYS A 90 -24.39 -3.82 -14.90
CA LYS A 90 -24.93 -3.71 -13.54
C LYS A 90 -24.14 -2.71 -12.71
N ALA A 91 -24.34 -1.42 -12.97
CA ALA A 91 -23.62 -0.32 -12.34
C ALA A 91 -23.59 -0.36 -10.80
N SER A 92 -24.69 -0.78 -10.15
CA SER A 92 -24.76 -0.86 -8.69
C SER A 92 -23.89 -1.98 -8.10
N ALA A 93 -23.79 -3.13 -8.78
CA ALA A 93 -22.90 -4.22 -8.37
C ALA A 93 -21.44 -3.80 -8.56
N PHE A 94 -21.14 -3.21 -9.72
CA PHE A 94 -19.81 -2.68 -10.02
C PHE A 94 -19.38 -1.63 -8.99
N VAL A 95 -20.21 -0.64 -8.65
CA VAL A 95 -19.88 0.39 -7.65
C VAL A 95 -19.71 -0.20 -6.25
N LYS A 96 -20.44 -1.25 -5.90
CA LYS A 96 -20.28 -1.92 -4.60
C LYS A 96 -18.93 -2.61 -4.47
N GLU A 97 -18.43 -3.18 -5.57
CA GLU A 97 -17.12 -3.83 -5.66
C GLU A 97 -16.00 -2.80 -5.85
N TRP A 98 -16.24 -1.78 -6.66
CA TRP A 98 -15.42 -0.60 -6.86
C TRP A 98 -15.59 0.38 -5.69
N LYS A 99 -15.04 0.02 -4.53
CA LYS A 99 -14.99 0.93 -3.38
C LYS A 99 -13.93 2.02 -3.61
N ASP A 100 -14.17 3.20 -3.04
CA ASP A 100 -13.15 4.23 -2.92
C ASP A 100 -12.27 3.96 -1.70
N ASP A 101 -10.97 3.99 -1.93
CA ASP A 101 -9.92 3.60 -0.98
C ASP A 101 -9.21 4.82 -0.39
N SER A 102 -9.92 5.93 -0.26
CA SER A 102 -9.40 7.15 0.38
C SER A 102 -8.71 6.87 1.74
N ALA A 103 -9.26 5.98 2.56
CA ALA A 103 -8.65 5.56 3.83
C ALA A 103 -7.35 4.73 3.65
N LEU A 104 -7.26 3.96 2.57
CA LEU A 104 -6.07 3.23 2.22
C LEU A 104 -4.97 4.19 1.74
N ILE A 105 -5.33 5.26 1.01
CA ILE A 105 -4.40 6.34 0.65
C ILE A 105 -3.91 7.09 1.90
N GLU A 106 -4.77 7.34 2.89
CA GLU A 106 -4.34 7.89 4.18
C GLU A 106 -3.33 6.97 4.87
N SER A 107 -3.61 5.66 4.89
CA SER A 107 -2.70 4.64 5.44
C SER A 107 -1.34 4.63 4.73
N MET A 108 -1.29 4.93 3.43
CA MET A 108 -0.01 5.08 2.73
C MET A 108 0.83 6.25 3.25
N ASN A 109 0.21 7.37 3.62
CA ASN A 109 0.96 8.50 4.16
C ASN A 109 1.61 8.13 5.50
N ASP A 110 0.89 7.37 6.32
CA ASP A 110 1.43 6.81 7.55
C ASP A 110 2.60 5.86 7.24
N VAL A 111 2.46 4.99 6.23
CA VAL A 111 3.56 4.11 5.78
C VAL A 111 4.78 4.91 5.35
N LEU A 112 4.62 5.95 4.53
CA LEU A 112 5.72 6.79 4.08
C LEU A 112 6.39 7.52 5.25
N ALA A 113 5.62 7.94 6.26
CA ALA A 113 6.14 8.54 7.47
C ALA A 113 6.93 7.52 8.31
N THR A 114 6.42 6.30 8.47
CA THR A 114 7.10 5.23 9.22
C THR A 114 8.35 4.75 8.50
N VAL A 115 8.32 4.57 7.18
CA VAL A 115 9.51 4.26 6.37
C VAL A 115 10.59 5.31 6.61
N LYS A 116 10.23 6.59 6.58
CA LYS A 116 11.19 7.66 6.85
C LYS A 116 11.81 7.52 8.24
N ILE A 117 11.02 7.23 9.27
CA ILE A 117 11.53 7.01 10.63
C ILE A 117 12.50 5.81 10.66
N VAL A 118 12.12 4.68 10.03
CA VAL A 118 12.99 3.50 9.94
C VAL A 118 14.31 3.85 9.26
N MET A 119 14.26 4.59 8.15
CA MET A 119 15.46 5.04 7.43
C MET A 119 16.33 6.00 8.26
N ASP A 120 15.73 6.85 9.08
CA ASP A 120 16.46 7.79 9.96
C ASP A 120 17.08 7.08 11.18
N MET A 121 16.59 5.89 11.55
CA MET A 121 17.06 5.08 12.69
C MET A 121 18.20 4.11 12.35
N VAL A 122 18.45 3.88 11.06
CA VAL A 122 19.45 2.94 10.50
C VAL A 122 20.72 3.69 10.10
#